data_AF-A0A1U7VF23-F1
#
_entry.id   AF-A0A1U7VF23-F1
#
_cell.length_a   1.000
_cell.length_b   1.000
_cell.length_c   1.000
_cell.angle_alpha   90.00
_cell.angle_beta   90.00
_cell.angle_gamma   90.00
#
_symmetry.space_group_name_H-M   'P 1'
#
loop_
_entity.id
_entity.type
_entity.pdbx_description
1 polymer ?
#
loop_
_entity_poly.entity_id
_entity_poly.type
_entity_poly.pdbx_seq_one_letter_code
_entity_poly.pdbx_strand_id
1 'polypeptide(L)'
;MDIDATLTMEGEGNVEEELGRGKRNKKLSWQLKSPFDKEGKAVSSKADNQNTLKSSGWIKSTYTRRCIFHYAKEDEKLVKKFIVWLGKEKRRGRKKEGQIDLYADDNSLRKKPYKLYHQKISSKMFFLELSDSKFVLDDKHIDIALYYLRKKECYHPRDHPFRCTTTDVLFDNYMALVYKDFSEDASDEFWCAGDNQLFLTPYVWGDSRRCGIAWTEVDKIFFPCRLPSEDDEVVTHFLLGVLDLNQKKIDVYDSIYSEPYEAGMNYMQMYARMIPHLLKFSQFDKNHKSFGNVFNKFDIQWQRSPHQTGSTDCGAFLIKFAELLMIGKDVQQFQPEDIKDFRKELAANLWAHGEWKRNSGYDTPPENVGDDYESENETFCPKEL
;
A
#
# COMPACT_ATOMS: atom_id res chain seq x y z
N MET A 1 45.59 -38.98 -5.63
CA MET A 1 46.68 -38.40 -6.43
C MET A 1 46.75 -36.94 -6.05
N ASP A 2 47.94 -36.53 -5.64
CA ASP A 2 48.29 -35.24 -5.05
C ASP A 2 48.57 -34.13 -6.09
N ILE A 3 48.76 -32.91 -5.55
CA ILE A 3 49.47 -31.72 -6.05
C ILE A 3 48.64 -30.65 -6.80
N ASP A 4 48.19 -29.67 -6.02
CA ASP A 4 48.66 -28.27 -5.90
C ASP A 4 49.04 -27.39 -7.13
N ALA A 5 48.75 -26.08 -6.96
CA ALA A 5 49.17 -24.88 -7.71
C ALA A 5 48.63 -24.70 -9.15
N THR A 6 48.22 -23.51 -9.63
CA THR A 6 48.89 -22.20 -9.52
C THR A 6 47.93 -21.05 -9.89
N LEU A 7 48.02 -19.94 -9.16
CA LEU A 7 47.58 -18.60 -9.57
C LEU A 7 48.28 -18.15 -10.86
N THR A 8 47.56 -17.49 -11.77
CA THR A 8 48.15 -16.51 -12.71
C THR A 8 47.24 -15.29 -12.84
N MET A 9 47.77 -14.14 -12.43
CA MET A 9 47.34 -12.83 -12.91
C MET A 9 48.31 -12.40 -14.02
N GLU A 10 47.77 -12.01 -15.17
CA GLU A 10 48.36 -11.07 -16.14
C GLU A 10 47.14 -10.37 -16.78
N GLY A 11 47.06 -9.06 -16.99
CA GLY A 11 48.10 -8.07 -17.28
C GLY A 11 47.66 -7.33 -18.54
N GLU A 12 47.64 -6.01 -18.47
CA GLU A 12 47.01 -5.04 -19.39
C GLU A 12 47.51 -5.09 -20.85
N GLY A 13 46.66 -4.64 -21.78
CA GLY A 13 47.03 -4.37 -23.17
C GLY A 13 46.08 -3.39 -23.87
N ASN A 14 46.43 -2.10 -23.81
CA ASN A 14 45.85 -0.99 -24.58
C ASN A 14 46.23 -1.08 -26.07
N VAL A 15 45.29 -0.84 -27.00
CA VAL A 15 45.57 -0.23 -28.32
C VAL A 15 44.37 0.60 -28.83
N GLU A 16 44.61 1.91 -28.84
CA GLU A 16 44.23 2.97 -29.81
C GLU A 16 42.76 3.20 -30.25
N GLU A 17 42.22 4.25 -29.63
CA GLU A 17 41.48 5.40 -30.18
C GLU A 17 41.41 5.55 -31.73
N GLU A 18 40.18 5.52 -32.26
CA GLU A 18 39.78 6.46 -33.33
C GLU A 18 38.50 7.22 -32.93
N LEU A 19 38.61 8.53 -33.09
CA LEU A 19 37.76 9.59 -32.55
C LEU A 19 36.44 9.75 -33.32
N GLY A 20 35.34 9.34 -32.69
CA GLY A 20 33.97 9.61 -33.12
C GLY A 20 33.19 10.53 -32.17
N ARG A 21 33.53 11.82 -32.13
CA ARG A 21 32.74 12.99 -31.66
C ARG A 21 31.76 12.76 -30.50
N GLY A 22 32.23 13.05 -29.28
CA GLY A 22 31.43 13.05 -28.06
C GLY A 22 30.28 14.07 -28.02
N LYS A 23 29.19 13.69 -27.34
CA LYS A 23 28.28 14.62 -26.69
C LYS A 23 28.43 14.47 -25.17
N ARG A 24 29.04 15.49 -24.56
CA ARG A 24 29.01 15.71 -23.12
C ARG A 24 27.55 15.90 -22.69
N ASN A 25 26.99 14.96 -21.92
CA ASN A 25 25.78 15.24 -21.18
C ASN A 25 26.12 16.22 -20.06
N LYS A 26 25.84 17.51 -20.32
CA LYS A 26 25.81 18.56 -19.31
C LYS A 26 24.84 18.13 -18.20
N LYS A 27 25.28 18.22 -16.95
CA LYS A 27 24.40 18.32 -15.78
C LYS A 27 23.34 19.40 -16.08
N LEU A 28 22.11 18.98 -16.33
CA LEU A 28 20.97 19.89 -16.36
C LEU A 28 20.54 20.09 -14.91
N SER A 29 20.99 21.19 -14.31
CA SER A 29 20.32 21.78 -13.17
C SER A 29 18.92 22.20 -13.65
N TRP A 30 17.89 21.46 -13.26
CA TRP A 30 16.51 21.85 -13.53
C TRP A 30 16.10 22.94 -12.55
N GLN A 31 16.57 24.17 -12.80
CA GLN A 31 15.83 25.35 -12.36
C GLN A 31 14.64 25.50 -13.30
N LEU A 32 13.45 25.12 -12.82
CA LEU A 32 12.18 25.39 -13.50
C LEU A 32 11.93 26.90 -13.50
N LYS A 33 12.02 27.51 -14.69
CA LYS A 33 11.46 28.84 -14.93
C LYS A 33 9.95 28.73 -15.07
N SER A 34 9.23 29.48 -14.24
CA SER A 34 7.77 29.63 -14.30
C SER A 34 7.34 30.28 -15.63
N PRO A 35 6.20 29.89 -16.23
CA PRO A 35 5.69 30.51 -17.46
C PRO A 35 5.14 31.93 -17.27
N PHE A 36 5.21 32.52 -16.07
CA PHE A 36 4.65 33.84 -15.78
C PHE A 36 5.66 35.00 -15.77
N ASP A 37 6.89 34.80 -16.23
CA ASP A 37 7.82 35.90 -16.49
C ASP A 37 7.57 36.54 -17.86
N LYS A 38 6.44 37.22 -18.00
CA LYS A 38 6.24 38.32 -18.96
C LYS A 38 5.41 39.41 -18.32
N GLU A 39 6.00 40.15 -17.38
CA GLU A 39 5.57 41.52 -17.12
C GLU A 39 5.89 42.38 -18.34
N GLY A 40 4.90 42.48 -19.23
CA GLY A 40 4.80 43.59 -20.17
C GLY A 40 4.24 44.80 -19.42
N LYS A 41 5.11 45.78 -19.16
CA LYS A 41 4.77 47.11 -18.63
C LYS A 41 3.58 47.75 -19.35
N ALA A 42 2.58 48.23 -18.60
CA ALA A 42 1.73 49.36 -18.99
C ALA A 42 1.08 50.06 -17.77
N VAL A 43 1.73 51.15 -17.36
CA VAL A 43 1.21 52.45 -16.88
C VAL A 43 -0.24 52.55 -16.33
N SER A 44 -0.32 52.89 -15.04
CA SER A 44 -1.28 53.81 -14.37
C SER A 44 -2.47 54.37 -15.17
N SER A 45 -3.70 54.16 -14.67
CA SER A 45 -4.63 55.27 -14.34
C SER A 45 -5.79 54.81 -13.43
N LYS A 46 -6.18 55.68 -12.51
CA LYS A 46 -7.35 55.58 -11.63
C LYS A 46 -8.66 55.73 -12.42
N ALA A 47 -9.71 54.98 -12.06
CA ALA A 47 -11.08 55.48 -12.00
C ALA A 47 -12.00 54.47 -11.31
N ASP A 48 -12.74 54.96 -10.31
CA ASP A 48 -13.92 54.32 -9.74
C ASP A 48 -14.98 54.06 -10.83
N ASN A 49 -15.67 52.92 -10.75
CA ASN A 49 -17.11 52.91 -10.94
C ASN A 49 -17.76 51.62 -10.43
N GLN A 50 -18.70 51.81 -9.52
CA GLN A 50 -19.75 50.85 -9.22
C GLN A 50 -20.52 50.54 -10.50
N ASN A 51 -20.58 49.27 -10.90
CA ASN A 51 -21.68 48.82 -11.73
C ASN A 51 -21.99 47.34 -11.49
N THR A 52 -23.23 47.13 -11.07
CA THR A 52 -23.97 45.88 -10.89
C THR A 52 -23.57 44.77 -11.86
N LEU A 53 -22.97 43.71 -11.32
CA LEU A 53 -22.82 42.46 -12.06
C LEU A 53 -24.12 41.66 -11.96
N LYS A 54 -24.82 41.58 -13.10
CA LYS A 54 -25.97 40.71 -13.31
C LYS A 54 -25.59 39.28 -12.90
N SER A 55 -26.47 38.64 -12.13
CA SER A 55 -26.38 37.23 -11.76
C SER A 55 -26.39 36.35 -13.01
N SER A 56 -25.22 36.04 -13.55
CA SER A 56 -25.06 34.91 -14.47
C SER A 56 -25.22 33.65 -13.62
N GLY A 57 -26.28 32.89 -13.91
CA GLY A 57 -26.69 31.72 -13.16
C GLY A 57 -25.51 30.81 -12.86
N TRP A 58 -25.29 30.56 -11.57
CA TRP A 58 -24.46 29.47 -11.11
C TRP A 58 -25.05 28.18 -11.64
N ILE A 59 -24.49 27.66 -12.73
CA ILE A 59 -24.64 26.26 -13.10
C ILE A 59 -24.14 25.50 -11.88
N LYS A 60 -25.06 24.82 -11.19
CA LYS A 60 -24.75 23.94 -10.05
C LYS A 60 -23.68 22.96 -10.54
N SER A 61 -22.44 23.19 -10.12
CA SER A 61 -21.33 22.28 -10.37
C SER A 61 -21.73 20.92 -9.80
N THR A 62 -21.93 19.95 -10.68
CA THR A 62 -22.01 18.54 -10.32
C THR A 62 -20.69 18.18 -9.68
N TYR A 63 -20.69 17.91 -8.37
CA TYR A 63 -19.51 17.51 -7.60
C TYR A 63 -18.76 16.37 -8.31
N THR A 64 -17.69 16.71 -9.03
CA THR A 64 -16.73 15.78 -9.61
C THR A 64 -15.63 15.59 -8.57
N ARG A 65 -15.39 14.33 -8.18
CA ARG A 65 -14.38 13.93 -7.19
C ARG A 65 -13.03 14.61 -7.49
N ARG A 66 -12.60 15.56 -6.65
CA ARG A 66 -11.34 16.30 -6.82
C ARG A 66 -10.09 15.51 -6.43
N CYS A 67 -10.21 14.42 -5.66
CA CYS A 67 -9.09 13.54 -5.31
C CYS A 67 -9.55 12.08 -5.21
N ILE A 68 -8.84 11.18 -5.88
CA ILE A 68 -9.16 9.73 -5.96
C ILE A 68 -8.92 8.96 -4.66
N PHE A 69 -8.26 9.60 -3.70
CA PHE A 69 -7.97 9.05 -2.36
C PHE A 69 -8.80 9.70 -1.25
N HIS A 70 -9.61 10.73 -1.56
CA HIS A 70 -10.45 11.37 -0.54
C HIS A 70 -11.51 10.40 -0.04
N TYR A 71 -11.72 10.37 1.28
CA TYR A 71 -12.75 9.56 1.93
C TYR A 71 -14.13 10.07 1.50
N ALA A 72 -14.75 9.35 0.57
CA ALA A 72 -16.06 9.70 0.02
C ALA A 72 -17.15 9.36 1.04
N LYS A 73 -17.45 10.27 1.97
CA LYS A 73 -18.70 10.19 2.73
C LYS A 73 -19.93 10.49 1.86
N GLU A 74 -19.76 10.94 0.60
CA GLU A 74 -20.85 11.49 -0.22
C GLU A 74 -20.77 11.17 -1.72
N ASP A 75 -20.26 9.99 -2.12
CA ASP A 75 -20.33 9.57 -3.53
C ASP A 75 -21.11 8.26 -3.71
N GLU A 76 -22.38 8.26 -3.31
CA GLU A 76 -23.32 7.19 -3.68
C GLU A 76 -23.33 6.92 -5.20
N LYS A 77 -23.02 7.94 -6.02
CA LYS A 77 -22.97 7.79 -7.47
C LYS A 77 -21.81 6.89 -7.88
N LEU A 78 -20.68 6.90 -7.16
CA LEU A 78 -19.54 6.04 -7.45
C LEU A 78 -19.89 4.56 -7.27
N VAL A 79 -20.45 4.17 -6.11
CA VAL A 79 -20.84 2.78 -5.86
C VAL A 79 -21.88 2.32 -6.89
N LYS A 80 -22.87 3.17 -7.21
CA LYS A 80 -23.86 2.88 -8.28
C LYS A 80 -23.20 2.70 -9.64
N LYS A 81 -22.26 3.58 -10.04
CA LYS A 81 -21.48 3.46 -11.29
C LYS A 81 -20.64 2.19 -11.32
N PHE A 82 -19.98 1.86 -10.22
CA PHE A 82 -19.19 0.65 -10.05
C PHE A 82 -20.05 -0.61 -10.23
N ILE A 83 -21.20 -0.70 -9.54
CA ILE A 83 -22.12 -1.84 -9.66
C ILE A 83 -22.61 -2.00 -11.11
N VAL A 84 -22.96 -0.90 -11.79
CA VAL A 84 -23.34 -0.92 -13.21
C VAL A 84 -22.18 -1.40 -14.09
N TRP A 85 -20.95 -0.94 -13.84
CA TRP A 85 -19.76 -1.38 -14.56
C TRP A 85 -19.45 -2.87 -14.33
N LEU A 86 -19.60 -3.35 -13.10
CA LEU A 86 -19.41 -4.74 -12.70
C LEU A 86 -20.50 -5.65 -13.27
N GLY A 87 -21.71 -5.12 -13.52
CA GLY A 87 -22.79 -5.85 -14.18
C GLY A 87 -22.58 -6.10 -15.68
N LYS A 88 -21.69 -5.33 -16.33
CA LYS A 88 -21.42 -5.41 -17.78
C LYS A 88 -20.39 -6.49 -18.12
N GLU A 89 -20.46 -6.99 -19.35
CA GLU A 89 -19.48 -7.93 -19.94
C GLU A 89 -19.40 -9.29 -19.19
N LYS A 90 -20.43 -9.62 -18.40
CA LYS A 90 -20.62 -10.98 -17.85
C LYS A 90 -20.88 -11.96 -19.00
N ARG A 91 -20.31 -13.16 -18.92
CA ARG A 91 -20.55 -14.22 -19.91
C ARG A 91 -22.04 -14.56 -19.96
N ARG A 92 -22.53 -14.88 -21.15
CA ARG A 92 -23.89 -15.37 -21.39
C ARG A 92 -23.84 -16.85 -21.74
N GLY A 93 -24.84 -17.62 -21.29
CA GLY A 93 -24.95 -19.06 -21.57
C GLY A 93 -24.45 -19.95 -20.43
N ARG A 94 -24.47 -21.27 -20.66
CA ARG A 94 -24.10 -22.27 -19.66
C ARG A 94 -22.60 -22.21 -19.36
N LYS A 95 -22.25 -22.14 -18.07
CA LYS A 95 -20.87 -22.21 -17.57
C LYS A 95 -20.22 -23.52 -18.06
N LYS A 96 -19.07 -23.40 -18.72
CA LYS A 96 -18.27 -24.56 -19.12
C LYS A 96 -17.62 -25.18 -17.88
N GLU A 97 -17.40 -26.49 -17.90
CA GLU A 97 -16.68 -27.19 -16.84
C GLU A 97 -15.27 -26.58 -16.67
N GLY A 98 -14.84 -26.34 -15.44
CA GLY A 98 -13.58 -25.67 -15.11
C GLY A 98 -13.52 -24.15 -15.34
N GLN A 99 -14.59 -23.50 -15.83
CA GLN A 99 -14.60 -22.05 -16.03
C GLN A 99 -14.76 -21.31 -14.70
N ILE A 100 -13.75 -20.55 -14.25
CA ILE A 100 -13.84 -19.82 -12.97
C ILE A 100 -14.27 -18.35 -13.20
N ASP A 101 -13.75 -17.72 -14.25
CA ASP A 101 -14.03 -16.31 -14.57
C ASP A 101 -15.44 -16.12 -15.17
N LEU A 102 -16.24 -15.29 -14.50
CA LEU A 102 -17.62 -14.97 -14.87
C LEU A 102 -17.72 -13.92 -15.99
N TYR A 103 -16.60 -13.29 -16.38
CA TYR A 103 -16.54 -12.22 -17.37
C TYR A 103 -15.98 -12.70 -18.70
N ALA A 104 -16.47 -12.12 -19.79
CA ALA A 104 -16.06 -12.47 -21.15
C ALA A 104 -14.59 -12.08 -21.41
N ASP A 105 -13.93 -12.81 -22.31
CA ASP A 105 -12.50 -12.64 -22.58
C ASP A 105 -12.17 -11.35 -23.36
N ASP A 106 -13.17 -10.75 -24.01
CA ASP A 106 -13.05 -9.53 -24.82
C ASP A 106 -13.35 -8.23 -24.05
N ASN A 107 -13.45 -8.31 -22.72
CA ASN A 107 -13.78 -7.17 -21.88
C ASN A 107 -12.69 -6.08 -21.86
N SER A 108 -13.12 -4.85 -21.58
CA SER A 108 -12.25 -3.66 -21.56
C SER A 108 -11.01 -3.81 -20.67
N LEU A 109 -11.12 -4.52 -19.55
CA LEU A 109 -10.04 -4.68 -18.58
C LEU A 109 -8.98 -5.69 -19.04
N ARG A 110 -9.36 -6.74 -19.78
CA ARG A 110 -8.38 -7.66 -20.39
C ARG A 110 -7.55 -6.97 -21.47
N LYS A 111 -8.18 -6.10 -22.27
CA LYS A 111 -7.52 -5.31 -23.32
C LYS A 111 -6.61 -4.22 -22.76
N LYS A 112 -7.07 -3.49 -21.74
CA LYS A 112 -6.30 -2.43 -21.06
C LYS A 112 -6.35 -2.63 -19.53
N PRO A 113 -5.49 -3.52 -18.99
CA PRO A 113 -5.44 -3.87 -17.58
C PRO A 113 -5.10 -2.69 -16.68
N TYR A 114 -5.63 -2.68 -15.46
CA TYR A 114 -5.22 -1.71 -14.44
C TYR A 114 -3.86 -2.07 -13.86
N LYS A 115 -3.12 -1.05 -13.43
CA LYS A 115 -1.89 -1.18 -12.66
C LYS A 115 -2.14 -0.64 -11.24
N LEU A 116 -2.56 -1.52 -10.34
CA LEU A 116 -2.79 -1.18 -8.93
C LEU A 116 -1.61 -1.73 -8.12
N TYR A 117 -0.98 -0.90 -7.28
CA TYR A 117 0.31 -1.22 -6.67
C TYR A 117 1.33 -1.64 -7.75
N HIS A 118 2.05 -2.76 -7.58
CA HIS A 118 2.89 -3.38 -8.62
C HIS A 118 2.17 -4.49 -9.41
N GLN A 119 0.85 -4.62 -9.25
CA GLN A 119 0.05 -5.72 -9.80
C GLN A 119 -0.74 -5.28 -11.05
N LYS A 120 -0.81 -6.19 -12.02
CA LYS A 120 -1.61 -6.02 -13.25
C LYS A 120 -2.96 -6.69 -13.09
N ILE A 121 -4.04 -5.90 -13.05
CA ILE A 121 -5.41 -6.40 -12.90
C ILE A 121 -6.10 -6.42 -14.26
N SER A 122 -6.26 -7.63 -14.82
CA SER A 122 -6.84 -7.86 -16.13
C SER A 122 -8.24 -8.47 -16.10
N SER A 123 -8.73 -8.93 -14.95
CA SER A 123 -10.07 -9.51 -14.80
C SER A 123 -10.93 -8.72 -13.82
N LYS A 124 -12.22 -8.59 -14.15
CA LYS A 124 -13.21 -8.01 -13.23
C LYS A 124 -13.52 -8.94 -12.05
N MET A 125 -13.07 -10.21 -12.09
CA MET A 125 -13.18 -11.12 -10.95
C MET A 125 -12.55 -10.52 -9.69
N PHE A 126 -11.39 -9.87 -9.80
CA PHE A 126 -10.76 -9.15 -8.68
C PHE A 126 -11.73 -8.19 -7.96
N PHE A 127 -12.48 -7.40 -8.74
CA PHE A 127 -13.44 -6.45 -8.16
C PHE A 127 -14.71 -7.12 -7.63
N LEU A 128 -15.13 -8.22 -8.28
CA LEU A 128 -16.26 -9.01 -7.82
C LEU A 128 -15.95 -9.69 -6.48
N GLU A 129 -14.83 -10.39 -6.42
CA GLU A 129 -14.30 -11.07 -5.24
C GLU A 129 -14.16 -10.09 -4.08
N LEU A 130 -13.61 -8.90 -4.33
CA LEU A 130 -13.51 -7.87 -3.30
C LEU A 130 -14.88 -7.40 -2.79
N SER A 131 -15.87 -7.22 -3.68
CA SER A 131 -17.18 -6.64 -3.35
C SER A 131 -18.24 -7.60 -2.80
N ASP A 132 -18.12 -8.90 -3.05
CA ASP A 132 -19.14 -9.91 -2.72
C ASP A 132 -18.64 -10.81 -1.58
N SER A 133 -19.41 -10.84 -0.48
CA SER A 133 -19.09 -11.57 0.75
C SER A 133 -19.11 -13.10 0.64
N LYS A 134 -19.29 -13.64 -0.58
CA LYS A 134 -19.16 -15.06 -0.86
C LYS A 134 -17.73 -15.47 -1.19
N PHE A 135 -16.86 -14.53 -1.51
CA PHE A 135 -15.48 -14.79 -1.90
C PHE A 135 -14.53 -14.49 -0.76
N VAL A 136 -13.55 -15.38 -0.58
CA VAL A 136 -12.37 -15.15 0.24
C VAL A 136 -11.45 -14.18 -0.48
N LEU A 137 -10.88 -13.23 0.25
CA LEU A 137 -9.83 -12.35 -0.28
C LEU A 137 -8.48 -13.06 -0.24
N ASP A 138 -7.79 -13.11 -1.38
CA ASP A 138 -6.44 -13.64 -1.51
C ASP A 138 -5.36 -12.59 -1.14
N ASP A 139 -4.10 -13.03 -1.10
CA ASP A 139 -2.92 -12.16 -0.85
C ASP A 139 -2.91 -10.90 -1.72
N LYS A 140 -3.30 -11.02 -3.00
CA LYS A 140 -3.31 -9.89 -3.95
C LYS A 140 -4.34 -8.84 -3.55
N HIS A 141 -5.49 -9.26 -3.04
CA HIS A 141 -6.51 -8.32 -2.53
C HIS A 141 -6.00 -7.57 -1.31
N ILE A 142 -5.38 -8.27 -0.35
CA ILE A 142 -4.83 -7.69 0.87
C ILE A 142 -3.75 -6.65 0.55
N ASP A 143 -2.75 -7.02 -0.25
CA ASP A 143 -1.62 -6.14 -0.57
C ASP A 143 -2.06 -4.87 -1.29
N ILE A 144 -2.96 -4.99 -2.27
CA ILE A 144 -3.48 -3.83 -3.02
C ILE A 144 -4.32 -2.92 -2.12
N ALA A 145 -5.11 -3.49 -1.20
CA ALA A 145 -5.92 -2.72 -0.28
C ALA A 145 -5.06 -1.97 0.75
N LEU A 146 -4.05 -2.62 1.34
CA LEU A 146 -3.11 -1.99 2.27
C LEU A 146 -2.30 -0.88 1.58
N TYR A 147 -1.83 -1.11 0.35
CA TYR A 147 -1.21 -0.06 -0.46
C TYR A 147 -2.17 1.12 -0.70
N TYR A 148 -3.44 0.83 -0.99
CA TYR A 148 -4.42 1.90 -1.18
C TYR A 148 -4.64 2.72 0.09
N LEU A 149 -4.66 2.09 1.27
CA LEU A 149 -4.73 2.80 2.55
C LEU A 149 -3.49 3.68 2.80
N ARG A 150 -2.28 3.21 2.48
CA ARG A 150 -1.06 4.05 2.54
C ARG A 150 -1.19 5.28 1.65
N LYS A 151 -1.72 5.12 0.43
CA LYS A 151 -1.98 6.27 -0.46
C LYS A 151 -3.02 7.22 0.10
N LYS A 152 -4.02 6.75 0.85
CA LYS A 152 -4.96 7.64 1.53
C LYS A 152 -4.27 8.46 2.63
N GLU A 153 -3.37 7.86 3.41
CA GLU A 153 -2.54 8.59 4.38
C GLU A 153 -1.70 9.67 3.72
N CYS A 154 -0.97 9.33 2.64
CA CYS A 154 -0.12 10.29 1.96
C CYS A 154 -0.90 11.49 1.40
N TYR A 155 -2.10 11.25 0.85
CA TYR A 155 -2.90 12.32 0.23
C TYR A 155 -3.79 13.09 1.21
N HIS A 156 -4.07 12.54 2.39
CA HIS A 156 -4.91 13.16 3.42
C HIS A 156 -4.24 13.01 4.80
N PRO A 157 -3.01 13.57 4.97
CA PRO A 157 -2.25 13.38 6.20
C PRO A 157 -2.94 13.99 7.43
N ARG A 158 -3.81 15.00 7.23
CA ARG A 158 -4.59 15.62 8.32
C ARG A 158 -5.64 14.70 8.93
N ASP A 159 -6.09 13.68 8.20
CA ASP A 159 -7.06 12.68 8.68
C ASP A 159 -6.37 11.56 9.50
N HIS A 160 -5.03 11.56 9.57
CA HIS A 160 -4.22 10.51 10.18
C HIS A 160 -3.45 11.10 11.38
N PRO A 161 -3.76 10.68 12.62
CA PRO A 161 -3.20 11.31 13.81
C PRO A 161 -1.73 10.94 14.10
N PHE A 162 -1.17 9.99 13.35
CA PHE A 162 0.21 9.54 13.47
C PHE A 162 0.73 9.08 12.11
N ARG A 163 2.05 9.03 11.95
CA ARG A 163 2.67 8.52 10.73
C ARG A 163 2.66 6.99 10.77
N CYS A 164 2.29 6.37 9.66
CA CYS A 164 2.27 4.92 9.58
C CYS A 164 2.62 4.40 8.19
N THR A 165 2.99 3.14 8.15
CA THR A 165 3.16 2.38 6.92
C THR A 165 2.54 1.00 7.07
N THR A 166 2.51 0.25 5.98
CA THR A 166 2.07 -1.14 5.97
C THR A 166 3.09 -2.03 5.28
N THR A 167 3.18 -3.29 5.69
CA THR A 167 3.86 -4.34 4.92
C THR A 167 2.87 -5.05 4.00
N ASP A 168 3.31 -6.15 3.36
CA ASP A 168 2.51 -7.00 2.50
C ASP A 168 2.62 -8.47 2.96
N VAL A 169 1.88 -9.36 2.30
CA VAL A 169 1.91 -10.81 2.61
C VAL A 169 3.28 -11.43 2.27
N LEU A 170 4.06 -10.79 1.38
CA LEU A 170 5.42 -11.24 1.08
C LEU A 170 6.34 -11.09 2.32
N PHE A 171 6.20 -10.01 3.07
CA PHE A 171 6.90 -9.84 4.35
C PHE A 171 6.60 -10.98 5.33
N ASP A 172 5.31 -11.31 5.51
CA ASP A 172 4.84 -12.40 6.38
C ASP A 172 5.46 -13.76 5.98
N ASN A 173 5.45 -14.07 4.68
CA ASN A 173 6.06 -15.30 4.16
C ASN A 173 7.56 -15.38 4.45
N TYR A 174 8.31 -14.27 4.29
CA TYR A 174 9.74 -14.25 4.59
C TYR A 174 10.01 -14.33 6.07
N MET A 175 9.22 -13.67 6.92
CA MET A 175 9.32 -13.81 8.38
C MET A 175 9.15 -15.28 8.77
N ALA A 176 8.12 -15.95 8.28
CA ALA A 176 7.86 -17.36 8.56
C ALA A 176 8.96 -18.30 8.04
N LEU A 177 9.53 -17.99 6.87
CA LEU A 177 10.64 -18.76 6.32
C LEU A 177 11.91 -18.63 7.17
N VAL A 178 12.29 -17.39 7.48
CA VAL A 178 13.53 -17.07 8.22
C VAL A 178 13.44 -17.51 9.68
N TYR A 179 12.25 -17.51 10.27
CA TYR A 179 12.05 -17.93 11.67
C TYR A 179 12.39 -19.40 11.92
N LYS A 180 12.32 -20.27 10.90
CA LYS A 180 12.62 -21.71 11.05
C LYS A 180 14.04 -21.97 11.55
N ASP A 181 14.98 -21.11 11.17
CA ASP A 181 16.39 -21.21 11.54
C ASP A 181 16.78 -20.15 12.58
N PHE A 182 15.82 -19.38 13.11
CA PHE A 182 16.07 -18.29 14.05
C PHE A 182 16.34 -18.81 15.46
N SER A 183 17.33 -18.21 16.13
CA SER A 183 17.63 -18.41 17.55
C SER A 183 17.63 -17.05 18.27
N GLU A 184 17.26 -17.03 19.55
CA GLU A 184 17.32 -15.80 20.36
C GLU A 184 18.75 -15.28 20.53
N ASP A 185 19.77 -16.13 20.34
CA ASP A 185 21.19 -15.77 20.34
C ASP A 185 21.74 -15.45 18.94
N ALA A 186 20.87 -15.27 17.94
CA ALA A 186 21.27 -14.98 16.57
C ALA A 186 22.18 -13.74 16.49
N SER A 187 23.39 -13.93 15.95
CA SER A 187 24.34 -12.85 15.66
C SER A 187 23.95 -12.10 14.38
N ASP A 188 24.63 -11.00 14.08
CA ASP A 188 24.44 -10.26 12.83
C ASP A 188 24.72 -11.13 11.58
N GLU A 189 25.53 -12.20 11.72
CA GLU A 189 25.79 -13.16 10.64
C GLU A 189 24.52 -13.88 10.19
N PHE A 190 23.54 -14.09 11.08
CA PHE A 190 22.24 -14.67 10.72
C PHE A 190 21.50 -13.86 9.65
N TRP A 191 21.58 -12.53 9.75
CA TRP A 191 20.95 -11.63 8.79
C TRP A 191 21.75 -11.53 7.50
N CYS A 192 23.08 -11.57 7.59
CA CYS A 192 23.98 -11.60 6.44
C CYS A 192 23.99 -12.96 5.71
N ALA A 193 23.51 -14.03 6.33
CA ALA A 193 23.47 -15.36 5.74
C ALA A 193 22.34 -15.47 4.69
N GLY A 194 22.71 -15.96 3.51
CA GLY A 194 21.79 -16.13 2.39
C GLY A 194 21.16 -14.81 1.95
N ASP A 195 19.85 -14.84 1.71
CA ASP A 195 19.09 -13.67 1.21
C ASP A 195 18.27 -12.98 2.31
N ASN A 196 18.44 -13.33 3.59
CA ASN A 196 17.61 -12.82 4.70
C ASN A 196 17.62 -11.28 4.76
N GLN A 197 18.81 -10.68 4.68
CA GLN A 197 18.98 -9.24 4.59
C GLN A 197 18.26 -8.65 3.36
N LEU A 198 18.41 -9.26 2.17
CA LEU A 198 17.85 -8.75 0.92
C LEU A 198 16.31 -8.71 0.91
N PHE A 199 15.65 -9.53 1.72
CA PHE A 199 14.20 -9.59 1.79
C PHE A 199 13.59 -8.76 2.92
N LEU A 200 14.18 -8.77 4.12
CA LEU A 200 13.55 -8.14 5.29
C LEU A 200 14.05 -6.71 5.58
N THR A 201 15.34 -6.40 5.41
CA THR A 201 15.84 -5.04 5.72
C THR A 201 15.30 -3.94 4.80
N PRO A 202 14.96 -4.19 3.52
CA PRO A 202 14.35 -3.16 2.68
C PRO A 202 13.01 -2.64 3.22
N TYR A 203 12.29 -3.43 4.04
CA TYR A 203 11.10 -2.92 4.72
C TYR A 203 11.46 -1.88 5.78
N VAL A 204 12.48 -2.16 6.59
CA VAL A 204 12.96 -1.23 7.63
C VAL A 204 13.47 0.07 7.02
N TRP A 205 14.24 -0.04 5.93
CA TRP A 205 14.84 1.12 5.26
C TRP A 205 13.91 1.87 4.31
N GLY A 206 12.70 1.38 4.06
CA GLY A 206 11.73 2.04 3.19
C GLY A 206 12.11 2.00 1.71
N ASP A 207 12.69 0.90 1.24
CA ASP A 207 12.95 0.77 -0.20
C ASP A 207 11.61 0.77 -0.96
N SER A 208 11.47 1.79 -1.81
CA SER A 208 10.33 2.18 -2.64
C SER A 208 9.54 1.06 -3.35
N ARG A 209 10.12 -0.14 -3.49
CA ARG A 209 9.46 -1.29 -4.12
C ARG A 209 8.48 -2.03 -3.20
N ARG A 210 8.60 -1.92 -1.87
CA ARG A 210 7.88 -2.76 -0.90
C ARG A 210 7.03 -1.96 0.09
N CYS A 211 7.59 -0.91 0.66
CA CYS A 211 6.89 0.03 1.54
C CYS A 211 7.50 1.41 1.28
N GLY A 212 6.69 2.36 0.83
CA GLY A 212 7.24 3.61 0.30
C GLY A 212 7.84 4.52 1.37
N ILE A 213 7.62 4.23 2.66
CA ILE A 213 8.14 5.00 3.81
C ILE A 213 8.99 4.09 4.70
N ALA A 214 10.15 4.58 5.14
CA ALA A 214 11.04 3.87 6.04
C ALA A 214 10.44 3.74 7.44
N TRP A 215 10.72 2.62 8.11
CA TRP A 215 10.22 2.41 9.48
C TRP A 215 10.79 3.43 10.47
N THR A 216 11.93 4.05 10.14
CA THR A 216 12.54 5.12 10.93
C THR A 216 11.73 6.43 10.93
N GLU A 217 10.72 6.55 10.07
CA GLU A 217 9.95 7.77 9.81
C GLU A 217 8.47 7.66 10.20
N VAL A 218 8.08 6.55 10.84
CA VAL A 218 6.69 6.26 11.21
C VAL A 218 6.57 5.89 12.67
N ASP A 219 5.41 6.13 13.25
CA ASP A 219 5.09 5.74 14.62
C ASP A 219 4.61 4.28 14.70
N LYS A 220 3.88 3.84 13.67
CA LYS A 220 3.23 2.52 13.63
C LYS A 220 3.40 1.82 12.29
N ILE A 221 3.54 0.49 12.35
CA ILE A 221 3.60 -0.39 11.18
C ILE A 221 2.46 -1.39 11.26
N PHE A 222 1.63 -1.44 10.21
CA PHE A 222 0.55 -2.41 10.08
C PHE A 222 0.99 -3.54 9.16
N PHE A 223 0.80 -4.79 9.57
CA PHE A 223 1.20 -5.94 8.76
C PHE A 223 0.10 -6.99 8.75
N PRO A 224 -0.20 -7.56 7.57
CA PRO A 224 -1.09 -8.70 7.51
C PRO A 224 -0.35 -9.94 8.02
N CYS A 225 -0.97 -10.69 8.92
CA CYS A 225 -0.46 -11.99 9.35
C CYS A 225 -1.34 -13.07 8.72
N ARG A 226 -0.74 -13.98 7.95
CA ARG A 226 -1.48 -15.06 7.30
C ARG A 226 -1.23 -16.35 8.05
N LEU A 227 -2.21 -16.75 8.86
CA LEU A 227 -2.09 -18.01 9.57
C LEU A 227 -2.19 -19.17 8.58
N PRO A 228 -1.21 -20.08 8.58
CA PRO A 228 -1.29 -21.27 7.77
C PRO A 228 -2.48 -22.09 8.23
N SER A 229 -3.23 -22.61 7.26
CA SER A 229 -4.26 -23.60 7.54
C SER A 229 -3.60 -24.96 7.82
N GLU A 230 -4.14 -25.73 8.77
CA GLU A 230 -3.72 -27.12 9.00
C GLU A 230 -4.15 -28.05 7.86
N ASP A 231 -5.18 -27.67 7.10
CA ASP A 231 -5.66 -28.37 5.91
C ASP A 231 -5.33 -27.58 4.64
N ASP A 232 -4.66 -28.20 3.66
CA ASP A 232 -4.25 -27.61 2.37
C ASP A 232 -5.45 -27.08 1.52
N GLU A 233 -6.69 -27.39 1.90
CA GLU A 233 -7.92 -26.97 1.21
C GLU A 233 -8.68 -25.82 1.91
N VAL A 234 -8.22 -25.34 3.07
CA VAL A 234 -8.98 -24.40 3.91
C VAL A 234 -8.52 -22.95 3.73
N VAL A 235 -9.50 -22.05 3.90
CA VAL A 235 -9.38 -20.59 3.86
C VAL A 235 -8.28 -20.12 4.82
N THR A 236 -7.26 -19.45 4.30
CA THR A 236 -6.24 -18.77 5.10
C THR A 236 -6.89 -17.75 6.02
N HIS A 237 -6.64 -17.84 7.32
CA HIS A 237 -7.11 -16.86 8.28
C HIS A 237 -6.14 -15.67 8.33
N PHE A 238 -6.69 -14.46 8.26
CA PHE A 238 -5.93 -13.22 8.25
C PHE A 238 -6.11 -12.48 9.56
N LEU A 239 -4.98 -12.18 10.23
CA LEU A 239 -4.92 -11.29 11.38
C LEU A 239 -4.28 -9.96 10.99
N LEU A 240 -4.61 -8.89 11.72
CA LEU A 240 -3.87 -7.64 11.64
C LEU A 240 -2.91 -7.52 12.82
N GLY A 241 -1.62 -7.41 12.52
CA GLY A 241 -0.62 -6.96 13.49
C GLY A 241 -0.38 -5.45 13.37
N VAL A 242 -0.31 -4.76 14.51
CA VAL A 242 0.05 -3.34 14.60
C VAL A 242 1.22 -3.18 15.54
N LEU A 243 2.41 -2.95 14.97
CA LEU A 243 3.60 -2.63 15.73
C LEU A 243 3.60 -1.14 16.07
N ASP A 244 3.56 -0.82 17.36
CA ASP A 244 3.79 0.53 17.88
C ASP A 244 5.27 0.65 18.28
N LEU A 245 6.04 1.41 17.51
CA LEU A 245 7.49 1.56 17.71
C LEU A 245 7.81 2.34 18.99
N ASN A 246 6.94 3.27 19.38
CA ASN A 246 7.12 4.09 20.58
C ASN A 246 6.84 3.27 21.84
N GLN A 247 5.86 2.37 21.80
CA GLN A 247 5.51 1.48 22.91
C GLN A 247 6.24 0.14 22.91
N LYS A 248 6.95 -0.20 21.81
CA LYS A 248 7.65 -1.48 21.62
C LYS A 248 6.74 -2.70 21.84
N LYS A 249 5.53 -2.62 21.30
CA LYS A 249 4.51 -3.67 21.42
C LYS A 249 3.81 -3.95 20.10
N ILE A 250 3.22 -5.13 19.99
CA ILE A 250 2.39 -5.55 18.87
C ILE A 250 0.96 -5.73 19.38
N ASP A 251 0.05 -4.90 18.88
CA ASP A 251 -1.39 -5.09 19.06
C ASP A 251 -1.91 -6.02 17.95
N VAL A 252 -2.66 -7.07 18.32
CA VAL A 252 -3.18 -8.08 17.40
C VAL A 252 -4.70 -7.97 17.32
N TYR A 253 -5.23 -7.86 16.12
CA TYR A 253 -6.67 -7.83 15.86
C TYR A 253 -7.07 -9.05 15.04
N ASP A 254 -8.01 -9.82 15.59
CA ASP A 254 -8.56 -11.02 15.01
C ASP A 254 -10.09 -10.94 15.01
N SER A 255 -10.70 -11.05 13.83
CA SER A 255 -12.15 -11.02 13.65
C SER A 255 -12.83 -12.35 13.98
N ILE A 256 -12.11 -13.45 14.15
CA ILE A 256 -12.66 -14.75 14.57
C ILE A 256 -12.53 -14.91 16.08
N TYR A 257 -11.33 -14.71 16.64
CA TYR A 257 -11.07 -14.94 18.06
C TYR A 257 -10.78 -13.64 18.79
N SER A 258 -11.66 -13.22 19.72
CA SER A 258 -11.43 -12.01 20.53
C SER A 258 -10.44 -12.20 21.68
N GLU A 259 -9.98 -13.43 21.91
CA GLU A 259 -9.02 -13.81 22.95
C GLU A 259 -7.85 -14.58 22.31
N PRO A 260 -6.65 -14.53 22.91
CA PRO A 260 -5.49 -15.21 22.35
C PRO A 260 -5.65 -16.74 22.43
N TYR A 261 -5.16 -17.42 21.40
CA TYR A 261 -5.12 -18.89 21.30
C TYR A 261 -3.72 -19.34 20.87
N GLU A 262 -3.41 -20.61 21.10
CA GLU A 262 -2.04 -21.14 20.98
C GLU A 262 -1.43 -20.90 19.59
N ALA A 263 -2.12 -21.30 18.52
CA ALA A 263 -1.61 -21.15 17.15
C ALA A 263 -1.38 -19.68 16.78
N GLY A 264 -2.34 -18.80 17.05
CA GLY A 264 -2.22 -17.36 16.79
C GLY A 264 -1.11 -16.72 17.61
N MET A 265 -1.01 -17.06 18.90
CA MET A 265 0.04 -16.55 19.78
C MET A 265 1.43 -17.01 19.32
N ASN A 266 1.61 -18.30 19.05
CA ASN A 266 2.88 -18.86 18.55
C ASN A 266 3.32 -18.19 17.25
N TYR A 267 2.38 -17.90 16.35
CA TYR A 267 2.66 -17.18 15.13
C TYR A 267 3.07 -15.72 15.40
N MET A 268 2.42 -15.02 16.33
CA MET A 268 2.80 -13.66 16.70
C MET A 268 4.12 -13.58 17.49
N GLN A 269 4.53 -14.66 18.18
CA GLN A 269 5.83 -14.74 18.83
C GLN A 269 7.00 -14.60 17.85
N MET A 270 6.85 -15.09 16.62
CA MET A 270 7.82 -14.89 15.55
C MET A 270 8.10 -13.40 15.33
N TYR A 271 7.05 -12.61 15.12
CA TYR A 271 7.16 -11.17 14.92
C TYR A 271 7.78 -10.47 16.13
N ALA A 272 7.29 -10.79 17.33
CA ALA A 272 7.76 -10.17 18.57
C ALA A 272 9.25 -10.43 18.86
N ARG A 273 9.78 -11.56 18.40
CA ARG A 273 11.19 -11.93 18.57
C ARG A 273 12.07 -11.44 17.43
N MET A 274 11.66 -11.61 16.18
CA MET A 274 12.51 -11.31 15.04
C MET A 274 12.62 -9.82 14.75
N ILE A 275 11.53 -9.05 14.90
CA ILE A 275 11.56 -7.62 14.55
C ILE A 275 12.61 -6.86 15.37
N PRO A 276 12.72 -6.99 16.70
CA PRO A 276 13.78 -6.32 17.45
C PRO A 276 15.20 -6.62 16.93
N HIS A 277 15.48 -7.87 16.56
CA HIS A 277 16.77 -8.26 15.97
C HIS A 277 16.98 -7.63 14.58
N LEU A 278 15.96 -7.62 13.74
CA LEU A 278 15.98 -6.97 12.42
C LEU A 278 16.24 -5.46 12.56
N LEU A 279 15.63 -4.79 13.53
CA LEU A 279 15.84 -3.38 13.81
C LEU A 279 17.27 -3.11 14.30
N LYS A 280 17.80 -3.96 15.20
CA LYS A 280 19.18 -3.87 15.69
C LYS A 280 20.18 -3.99 14.53
N PHE A 281 20.02 -5.02 13.71
CA PHE A 281 20.86 -5.25 12.52
C PHE A 281 20.81 -4.07 11.54
N SER A 282 19.61 -3.49 11.37
CA SER A 282 19.38 -2.33 10.51
C SER A 282 19.89 -1.00 11.11
N GLN A 283 20.53 -1.02 12.28
CA GLN A 283 21.03 0.14 13.01
C GLN A 283 19.94 1.19 13.27
N PHE A 284 18.74 0.72 13.60
CA PHE A 284 17.53 1.54 13.70
C PHE A 284 17.65 2.66 14.76
N ASP A 285 18.33 2.39 15.88
CA ASP A 285 18.56 3.32 16.98
C ASP A 285 19.31 4.59 16.55
N LYS A 286 20.18 4.49 15.55
CA LYS A 286 20.93 5.63 15.01
C LYS A 286 20.04 6.57 14.19
N ASN A 287 18.94 6.06 13.66
CA ASN A 287 18.10 6.73 12.68
C ASN A 287 16.69 7.06 13.21
N HIS A 288 16.27 6.49 14.34
CA HIS A 288 14.98 6.76 14.99
C HIS A 288 15.17 7.38 16.39
N LYS A 289 14.98 8.70 16.49
CA LYS A 289 15.36 9.53 17.65
C LYS A 289 14.81 9.09 19.00
N SER A 290 13.66 8.42 19.05
CA SER A 290 12.97 8.02 20.28
C SER A 290 13.06 6.53 20.65
N PHE A 291 13.63 5.68 19.78
CA PHE A 291 13.56 4.23 20.02
C PHE A 291 14.54 3.76 21.13
N GLY A 292 15.67 4.45 21.28
CA GLY A 292 16.77 4.04 22.16
C GLY A 292 17.55 2.83 21.63
N ASN A 293 18.45 2.28 22.45
CA ASN A 293 19.39 1.23 22.06
C ASN A 293 19.05 -0.17 22.64
N VAL A 294 17.82 -0.34 23.14
CA VAL A 294 17.34 -1.60 23.74
C VAL A 294 16.37 -2.29 22.78
N PHE A 295 16.76 -3.47 22.31
CA PHE A 295 16.04 -4.28 21.32
C PHE A 295 15.53 -5.59 21.94
N ASN A 296 14.77 -5.46 23.03
CA ASN A 296 14.13 -6.61 23.66
C ASN A 296 12.95 -7.10 22.82
N LYS A 297 12.58 -8.37 23.03
CA LYS A 297 11.33 -8.94 22.56
C LYS A 297 10.15 -7.98 22.83
N PHE A 298 9.31 -7.77 21.82
CA PHE A 298 8.12 -6.93 21.96
C PHE A 298 7.00 -7.64 22.71
N ASP A 299 6.24 -6.86 23.48
CA ASP A 299 5.02 -7.36 24.11
C ASP A 299 3.93 -7.58 23.06
N ILE A 300 3.15 -8.64 23.23
CA ILE A 300 1.99 -8.93 22.36
C ILE A 300 0.72 -8.67 23.16
N GLN A 301 -0.18 -7.87 22.60
CA GLN A 301 -1.48 -7.57 23.20
C GLN A 301 -2.58 -7.95 22.23
N TRP A 302 -3.40 -8.93 22.64
CA TRP A 302 -4.58 -9.31 21.87
C TRP A 302 -5.69 -8.29 22.11
N GLN A 303 -6.19 -7.69 21.05
CA GLN A 303 -7.18 -6.63 21.14
C GLN A 303 -8.59 -7.20 20.95
N ARG A 304 -9.53 -6.69 21.73
CA ARG A 304 -10.95 -6.95 21.49
C ARG A 304 -11.36 -6.29 20.18
N SER A 305 -11.95 -7.07 19.29
CA SER A 305 -12.39 -6.60 17.98
C SER A 305 -13.75 -7.20 17.61
N PRO A 306 -14.52 -6.54 16.71
CA PRO A 306 -15.78 -7.07 16.23
C PRO A 306 -15.65 -8.45 15.58
N HIS A 307 -16.55 -9.38 15.95
CA HIS A 307 -16.55 -10.74 15.43
C HIS A 307 -17.14 -10.80 14.00
N GLN A 308 -16.49 -11.52 13.10
CA GLN A 308 -16.97 -11.71 11.73
C GLN A 308 -18.20 -12.61 11.70
N THR A 309 -19.18 -12.24 10.89
CA THR A 309 -20.39 -13.07 10.69
C THR A 309 -20.26 -14.06 9.53
N GLY A 310 -19.42 -13.75 8.55
CA GLY A 310 -19.18 -14.57 7.37
C GLY A 310 -17.86 -15.33 7.47
N SER A 311 -17.84 -16.58 7.02
CA SER A 311 -16.64 -17.43 7.03
C SER A 311 -15.53 -16.98 6.06
N THR A 312 -15.81 -16.03 5.17
CA THR A 312 -14.88 -15.56 4.14
C THR A 312 -14.43 -14.11 4.33
N ASP A 313 -14.81 -13.48 5.45
CA ASP A 313 -14.66 -12.03 5.65
C ASP A 313 -13.38 -11.63 6.40
N CYS A 314 -12.56 -12.56 6.92
CA CYS A 314 -11.37 -12.23 7.73
C CYS A 314 -10.44 -11.21 7.06
N GLY A 315 -10.15 -11.38 5.77
CA GLY A 315 -9.35 -10.43 5.00
C GLY A 315 -10.02 -9.05 4.86
N ALA A 316 -11.35 -8.98 4.76
CA ALA A 316 -12.07 -7.71 4.71
C ALA A 316 -12.06 -7.00 6.07
N PHE A 317 -12.21 -7.75 7.16
CA PHE A 317 -12.10 -7.22 8.52
C PHE A 317 -10.68 -6.70 8.80
N LEU A 318 -9.64 -7.42 8.39
CA LEU A 318 -8.24 -6.96 8.47
C LEU A 318 -8.07 -5.58 7.83
N ILE A 319 -8.54 -5.42 6.59
CA ILE A 319 -8.42 -4.14 5.86
C ILE A 319 -9.24 -3.06 6.58
N LYS A 320 -10.44 -3.40 7.09
CA LYS A 320 -11.28 -2.43 7.79
C LYS A 320 -10.66 -1.96 9.10
N PHE A 321 -10.10 -2.89 9.88
CA PHE A 321 -9.40 -2.57 11.13
C PHE A 321 -8.19 -1.68 10.84
N ALA A 322 -7.40 -1.99 9.81
CA ALA A 322 -6.30 -1.13 9.39
C ALA A 322 -6.79 0.28 9.02
N GLU A 323 -7.85 0.40 8.21
CA GLU A 323 -8.43 1.70 7.84
C GLU A 323 -8.83 2.53 9.07
N LEU A 324 -9.57 1.93 10.01
CA LEU A 324 -10.07 2.60 11.21
C LEU A 324 -8.92 3.05 12.11
N LEU A 325 -7.95 2.17 12.36
CA LEU A 325 -6.82 2.47 13.23
C LEU A 325 -5.91 3.54 12.64
N MET A 326 -5.63 3.49 11.33
CA MET A 326 -4.82 4.51 10.63
C MET A 326 -5.41 5.91 10.75
N ILE A 327 -6.75 6.05 10.82
CA ILE A 327 -7.45 7.34 11.04
C ILE A 327 -7.82 7.58 12.52
N GLY A 328 -7.21 6.85 13.45
CA GLY A 328 -7.40 7.04 14.89
C GLY A 328 -8.77 6.67 15.45
N LYS A 329 -9.54 5.83 14.75
CA LYS A 329 -10.86 5.36 15.20
C LYS A 329 -10.73 4.03 15.92
N ASP A 330 -11.62 3.86 16.90
CA ASP A 330 -11.77 2.62 17.65
C ASP A 330 -12.46 1.54 16.79
N VAL A 331 -11.79 0.40 16.63
CA VAL A 331 -12.32 -0.75 15.87
C VAL A 331 -13.57 -1.33 16.52
N GLN A 332 -13.74 -1.23 17.85
CA GLN A 332 -14.88 -1.81 18.57
C GLN A 332 -16.20 -1.11 18.23
N GLN A 333 -16.14 0.09 17.66
CA GLN A 333 -17.34 0.83 17.23
C GLN A 333 -17.86 0.36 15.87
N PHE A 334 -17.08 -0.43 15.13
CA PHE A 334 -17.50 -0.96 13.83
C PHE A 334 -18.53 -2.09 13.99
N GLN A 335 -19.65 -1.98 13.28
CA GLN A 335 -20.68 -3.02 13.27
C GLN A 335 -20.32 -4.10 12.24
N PRO A 336 -20.20 -5.38 12.63
CA PRO A 336 -19.87 -6.47 11.71
C PRO A 336 -20.75 -6.55 10.46
N GLU A 337 -22.03 -6.17 10.58
CA GLU A 337 -23.02 -6.21 9.50
C GLU A 337 -22.67 -5.27 8.34
N ASP A 338 -21.94 -4.17 8.64
CA ASP A 338 -21.53 -3.15 7.67
C ASP A 338 -20.35 -3.62 6.79
N ILE A 339 -19.76 -4.79 7.06
CA ILE A 339 -18.62 -5.30 6.29
C ILE A 339 -18.94 -5.48 4.81
N LYS A 340 -20.20 -5.83 4.49
CA LYS A 340 -20.66 -6.02 3.12
C LYS A 340 -20.67 -4.71 2.34
N ASP A 341 -21.01 -3.61 3.00
CA ASP A 341 -21.04 -2.30 2.36
C ASP A 341 -19.62 -1.73 2.26
N PHE A 342 -18.79 -1.91 3.29
CA PHE A 342 -17.37 -1.61 3.22
C PHE A 342 -16.67 -2.31 2.04
N ARG A 343 -16.92 -3.60 1.82
CA ARG A 343 -16.36 -4.37 0.70
C ARG A 343 -16.72 -3.75 -0.66
N LYS A 344 -17.98 -3.34 -0.85
CA LYS A 344 -18.43 -2.66 -2.08
C LYS A 344 -17.77 -1.29 -2.24
N GLU A 345 -17.66 -0.52 -1.17
CA GLU A 345 -17.03 0.80 -1.16
C GLU A 345 -15.54 0.70 -1.50
N LEU A 346 -14.81 -0.23 -0.88
CA LEU A 346 -13.40 -0.48 -1.16
C LEU A 346 -13.19 -0.89 -2.62
N ALA A 347 -14.01 -1.81 -3.14
CA ALA A 347 -13.93 -2.23 -4.54
C ALA A 347 -14.23 -1.07 -5.51
N ALA A 348 -15.23 -0.24 -5.22
CA ALA A 348 -15.54 0.94 -6.01
C ALA A 348 -14.40 1.98 -5.98
N ASN A 349 -13.77 2.18 -4.83
CA ASN A 349 -12.62 3.06 -4.66
C ASN A 349 -11.41 2.59 -5.47
N LEU A 350 -11.05 1.30 -5.39
CA LEU A 350 -9.97 0.72 -6.19
C LEU A 350 -10.27 0.73 -7.69
N TRP A 351 -11.53 0.51 -8.08
CA TRP A 351 -11.94 0.61 -9.48
C TRP A 351 -11.73 2.03 -10.00
N ALA A 352 -12.17 3.04 -9.24
CA ALA A 352 -11.98 4.44 -9.58
C ALA A 352 -10.49 4.80 -9.66
N HIS A 353 -9.66 4.28 -8.75
CA HIS A 353 -8.21 4.44 -8.80
C HIS A 353 -7.60 3.84 -10.07
N GLY A 354 -8.04 2.63 -10.46
CA GLY A 354 -7.62 1.98 -11.70
C GLY A 354 -8.01 2.77 -12.95
N GLU A 355 -9.25 3.27 -13.01
CA GLU A 355 -9.74 4.18 -14.06
C GLU A 355 -8.89 5.44 -14.16
N TRP A 356 -8.61 6.09 -13.03
CA TRP A 356 -7.80 7.29 -12.96
C TRP A 356 -6.39 7.05 -13.50
N LYS A 357 -5.67 6.01 -13.06
CA LYS A 357 -4.33 5.68 -13.60
C LYS A 357 -4.39 5.37 -15.10
N ARG A 358 -5.41 4.63 -15.53
CA ARG A 358 -5.58 4.21 -16.94
C ARG A 358 -5.81 5.39 -17.89
N ASN A 359 -6.54 6.40 -17.44
CA ASN A 359 -6.95 7.54 -18.26
C ASN A 359 -5.93 8.68 -18.20
N SER A 360 -5.30 8.87 -17.04
CA SER A 360 -4.34 9.96 -16.83
C SER A 360 -2.91 9.59 -17.25
N GLY A 361 -2.58 8.29 -17.30
CA GLY A 361 -1.25 7.82 -17.67
C GLY A 361 -0.17 8.06 -16.60
N TYR A 362 -0.54 8.65 -15.45
CA TYR A 362 0.39 8.90 -14.35
C TYR A 362 0.55 7.65 -13.48
N ASP A 363 1.80 7.39 -13.09
CA ASP A 363 2.06 6.58 -11.91
C ASP A 363 1.71 7.40 -10.66
N THR A 364 1.24 6.72 -9.61
CA THR A 364 1.06 7.38 -8.32
C THR A 364 2.44 7.86 -7.85
N PRO A 365 2.58 9.12 -7.40
CA PRO A 365 3.81 9.61 -6.78
C PRO A 365 4.35 8.63 -5.74
N PRO A 366 5.69 8.55 -5.57
CA PRO A 366 6.29 7.79 -4.46
C PRO A 366 5.73 8.27 -3.12
N GLU A 367 5.70 7.40 -2.12
CA GLU A 367 5.28 7.79 -0.76
C GLU A 367 6.51 8.47 -0.15
N ASN A 368 6.51 9.78 0.10
CA ASN A 368 7.65 10.46 0.76
C ASN A 368 7.19 11.19 2.03
N VAL A 369 8.14 11.50 2.91
CA VAL A 369 7.92 12.36 4.08
C VAL A 369 7.84 13.82 3.66
N GLY A 370 6.84 14.54 4.16
CA GLY A 370 6.73 15.99 4.03
C GLY A 370 6.12 16.48 2.71
N ASP A 371 5.77 15.58 1.80
CA ASP A 371 4.97 15.94 0.63
C ASP A 371 3.55 16.31 1.10
N ASP A 372 3.28 17.60 1.24
CA ASP A 372 1.90 18.08 1.36
C ASP A 372 1.29 18.13 -0.04
N TYR A 373 0.74 16.97 -0.46
CA TYR A 373 -0.04 16.81 -1.68
C TYR A 373 -1.31 17.70 -1.71
N GLU A 374 -1.64 18.41 -0.62
CA GLU A 374 -2.68 19.43 -0.59
C GLU A 374 -2.16 20.84 -0.89
N SER A 375 -0.86 21.14 -0.71
CA SER A 375 -0.34 22.52 -0.70
C SER A 375 0.38 22.99 -1.96
N GLU A 376 0.89 22.10 -2.81
CA GLU A 376 1.56 22.50 -4.05
C GLU A 376 0.80 22.06 -5.29
N ASN A 377 -0.01 23.01 -5.78
CA ASN A 377 -0.69 23.07 -7.07
C ASN A 377 -2.08 22.45 -7.16
N GLU A 378 -3.03 23.27 -7.60
CA GLU A 378 -4.35 22.90 -8.13
C GLU A 378 -4.31 21.97 -9.38
N THR A 379 -3.23 21.21 -9.58
CA THR A 379 -2.97 20.45 -10.81
C THR A 379 -2.38 19.07 -10.51
N PHE A 380 -3.14 18.14 -9.94
CA PHE A 380 -2.83 16.70 -10.14
C PHE A 380 -4.03 15.75 -10.19
N CYS A 381 -5.26 16.25 -10.06
CA CYS A 381 -6.44 15.47 -10.46
C CYS A 381 -6.94 16.02 -11.81
N PRO A 382 -6.96 15.22 -12.90
CA PRO A 382 -7.60 15.62 -14.13
C PRO A 382 -9.02 16.06 -13.80
N LYS A 383 -9.32 17.33 -14.07
CA LYS A 383 -10.69 17.82 -14.02
C LYS A 383 -11.43 17.11 -15.15
N GLU A 384 -12.47 16.38 -14.75
CA GLU A 384 -13.47 15.69 -15.59
C GLU A 384 -13.17 14.21 -15.92
N LEU A 385 -14.05 13.35 -15.37
CA LEU A 385 -14.28 11.94 -15.75
C LEU A 385 -15.72 11.80 -16.25
#